data_AF-A0A3N0GGV8-F1
#
_entry.id   AF-A0A3N0GGV8-F1
#
_cell.length_a   1.000
_cell.length_b   1.000
_cell.length_c   1.000
_cell.angle_alpha   90.00
_cell.angle_beta   90.00
_cell.angle_gamma   90.00
#
_symmetry.space_group_name_H-M   'P 1'
#
loop_
_entity.id
_entity.type
_entity.pdbx_description
1 polymer ?
#
loop_
_entity_poly.entity_id
_entity_poly.type
_entity_poly.pdbx_seq_one_letter_code
_entity_poly.pdbx_strand_id
1 'polypeptide(L)'
;MTTSPTRPQPDPEQRRHIEELVSVLPGRSDHQKFDEPWEVRAFAIVVAAHTSGQYPWSDFQQALIDSIKGWEESAGATGDPSWSYYEHWVNALEAVLDRRGAVDPAAVELRTREVLAAPPSRNHHDPHYEPVAVHAAVRS
;
A
#
# COMPACT_ATOMS: atom_id res chain seq x y z
N MET A 1 -39.80 -0.17 6.60
CA MET A 1 -39.02 -1.13 5.77
C MET A 1 -37.80 -0.39 5.27
N THR A 2 -36.63 -0.60 5.89
CA THR A 2 -35.38 0.03 5.50
C THR A 2 -34.50 -1.03 4.86
N THR A 3 -34.31 -0.97 3.54
CA THR A 3 -33.38 -1.85 2.83
C THR A 3 -31.99 -1.21 2.86
N SER A 4 -31.07 -1.79 3.63
CA SER A 4 -29.65 -1.44 3.64
C SER A 4 -29.03 -1.74 2.25
N PRO A 5 -28.13 -0.88 1.73
CA PRO A 5 -27.42 -1.20 0.49
C PRO A 5 -26.47 -2.37 0.75
N THR A 6 -26.65 -3.47 0.00
CA THR A 6 -25.73 -4.61 -0.02
C THR A 6 -24.38 -4.14 -0.56
N ARG A 7 -23.39 -4.06 0.33
CA ARG A 7 -21.98 -3.85 -0.01
C ARG A 7 -21.52 -4.99 -0.95
N PRO A 8 -20.88 -4.70 -2.10
CA PRO A 8 -20.29 -5.75 -2.91
C PRO A 8 -19.15 -6.42 -2.12
N GLN A 9 -19.31 -7.70 -1.79
CA GLN A 9 -18.18 -8.51 -1.33
C GLN A 9 -17.25 -8.78 -2.53
N PRO A 10 -15.93 -8.77 -2.32
CA PRO A 10 -15.01 -9.19 -3.37
C PRO A 10 -15.33 -10.63 -3.79
N ASP A 11 -15.21 -10.90 -5.09
CA ASP A 11 -15.38 -12.22 -5.69
C ASP A 11 -14.48 -13.25 -4.96
N PRO A 12 -14.98 -14.44 -4.58
CA PRO A 12 -14.17 -15.53 -4.03
C PRO A 12 -12.89 -15.84 -4.82
N GLU A 13 -12.91 -15.68 -6.15
CA GLU A 13 -11.70 -15.85 -6.98
C GLU A 13 -10.68 -14.73 -6.74
N GLN A 14 -11.15 -13.49 -6.64
CA GLN A 14 -10.32 -12.33 -6.31
C GLN A 14 -9.71 -12.48 -4.92
N ARG A 15 -10.49 -12.96 -3.93
CA ARG A 15 -9.99 -13.25 -2.59
C ARG A 15 -8.91 -14.32 -2.59
N ARG A 16 -9.13 -15.43 -3.30
CA ARG A 16 -8.14 -16.52 -3.41
C ARG A 16 -6.86 -16.05 -4.11
N HIS A 17 -7.00 -15.24 -5.16
CA HIS A 17 -5.86 -14.65 -5.85
C HIS A 17 -5.07 -13.71 -4.93
N ILE A 18 -5.75 -12.89 -4.14
CA ILE A 18 -5.10 -12.05 -3.12
C ILE A 18 -4.38 -12.94 -2.11
N GLU A 19 -5.01 -13.97 -1.56
CA GLU A 19 -4.40 -14.91 -0.61
C GLU A 19 -3.17 -15.62 -1.21
N GLU A 20 -3.19 -15.95 -2.51
CA GLU A 20 -2.06 -16.52 -3.23
C GLU A 20 -0.91 -15.51 -3.43
N LEU A 21 -1.20 -14.30 -3.90
CA LEU A 21 -0.22 -13.21 -4.03
C LEU A 21 0.42 -12.88 -2.69
N VAL A 22 -0.38 -12.97 -1.63
CA VAL A 22 0.03 -12.76 -0.27
C VAL A 22 1.01 -13.83 0.22
N SER A 23 0.79 -15.09 -0.18
CA SER A 23 1.64 -16.22 0.21
C SER A 23 3.04 -16.19 -0.41
N VAL A 24 3.22 -15.50 -1.53
CA VAL A 24 4.50 -15.43 -2.26
C VAL A 24 5.36 -14.22 -1.89
N LEU A 25 4.91 -13.39 -0.93
CA LEU A 25 5.66 -12.21 -0.51
C LEU A 25 6.79 -12.59 0.45
N PRO A 26 8.02 -12.10 0.22
CA PRO A 26 9.11 -12.31 1.14
C PRO A 26 8.79 -11.64 2.49
N GLY A 27 8.85 -12.43 3.57
CA GLY A 27 8.68 -11.96 4.95
C GLY A 27 7.27 -12.06 5.53
N ARG A 28 6.24 -12.43 4.74
CA ARG A 28 4.90 -12.60 5.30
C ARG A 28 4.70 -14.04 5.80
N SER A 29 4.99 -14.27 7.08
CA SER A 29 4.35 -15.38 7.80
C SER A 29 2.90 -15.00 8.10
N ASP A 30 2.05 -16.01 8.25
CA ASP A 30 0.70 -15.98 8.84
C ASP A 30 0.62 -15.28 10.20
N HIS A 31 1.76 -14.87 10.78
CA HIS A 31 1.90 -14.17 12.05
C HIS A 31 2.29 -12.68 11.93
N GLN A 32 2.61 -12.15 10.73
CA GLN A 32 2.94 -10.72 10.58
C GLN A 32 1.64 -9.89 10.66
N LYS A 33 1.35 -9.39 11.87
CA LYS A 33 0.22 -8.49 12.11
C LYS A 33 0.54 -7.11 11.53
N PHE A 34 -0.50 -6.38 11.18
CA PHE A 34 -0.37 -4.94 10.97
C PHE A 34 -0.30 -4.31 12.36
N ASP A 35 0.82 -3.66 12.65
CA ASP A 35 1.09 -2.98 13.91
C ASP A 35 0.42 -1.59 13.92
N GLU A 36 0.30 -0.97 12.74
CA GLU A 36 -0.29 0.35 12.60
C GLU A 36 -1.43 0.41 11.56
N PRO A 37 -2.46 1.26 11.75
CA PRO A 37 -3.58 1.37 10.80
C PRO A 37 -3.18 1.78 9.38
N TRP A 38 -2.04 2.44 9.20
CA TRP A 38 -1.57 2.84 7.86
C TRP A 38 -1.00 1.66 7.08
N GLU A 39 -0.48 0.62 7.75
CA GLU A 39 0.14 -0.53 7.10
C GLU A 39 -0.89 -1.38 6.36
N VAL A 40 -2.05 -1.61 6.98
CA VAL A 40 -3.17 -2.31 6.33
C VAL A 40 -3.70 -1.50 5.14
N ARG A 41 -3.69 -0.16 5.22
CA ARG A 41 -4.07 0.70 4.10
C ARG A 41 -3.06 0.61 2.95
N ALA A 42 -1.76 0.67 3.25
CA ALA A 42 -0.70 0.53 2.25
C ALA A 42 -0.81 -0.82 1.53
N PHE A 43 -0.99 -1.91 2.28
CA PHE A 43 -1.23 -3.24 1.73
C PHE A 43 -2.46 -3.26 0.81
N ALA A 44 -3.59 -2.72 1.27
CA ALA A 44 -4.82 -2.69 0.48
C ALA A 44 -4.66 -1.90 -0.83
N ILE A 45 -3.94 -0.78 -0.82
CA ILE A 45 -3.69 0.04 -2.02
C ILE A 45 -2.82 -0.73 -3.02
N VAL A 46 -1.73 -1.37 -2.57
CA VAL A 46 -0.86 -2.19 -3.42
C VAL A 46 -1.65 -3.30 -4.10
N VAL A 47 -2.48 -4.03 -3.34
CA VAL A 47 -3.30 -5.11 -3.89
C VAL A 47 -4.37 -4.57 -4.85
N ALA A 48 -5.03 -3.47 -4.49
CA ALA A 48 -6.05 -2.85 -5.35
C ALA A 48 -5.47 -2.38 -6.68
N ALA A 49 -4.31 -1.70 -6.67
CA ALA A 49 -3.65 -1.23 -7.88
C ALA A 49 -3.18 -2.37 -8.79
N HIS A 50 -2.68 -3.47 -8.20
CA HIS A 50 -2.34 -4.66 -8.97
C HIS A 50 -3.58 -5.32 -9.58
N THR A 51 -4.62 -5.58 -8.78
CA THR A 51 -5.85 -6.25 -9.25
C THR A 51 -6.62 -5.42 -10.28
N SER A 52 -6.47 -4.09 -10.27
CA SER A 52 -7.01 -3.23 -11.33
C SER A 52 -6.11 -3.14 -12.58
N GLY A 53 -5.00 -3.87 -12.62
CA GLY A 53 -4.12 -3.97 -13.79
C GLY A 53 -3.17 -2.79 -13.98
N GLN A 54 -2.93 -1.95 -12.96
CA GLN A 54 -2.00 -0.83 -13.08
C GLN A 54 -0.55 -1.28 -13.28
N TYR A 55 -0.20 -2.43 -12.71
CA TYR A 55 1.10 -3.07 -12.86
C TYR A 55 1.00 -4.58 -12.63
N PRO A 56 1.89 -5.40 -13.24
CA PRO A 56 2.02 -6.80 -12.90
C PRO A 56 2.69 -6.96 -11.54
N TRP A 57 2.32 -8.01 -10.80
CA TRP A 57 2.82 -8.25 -9.45
C TRP A 57 4.35 -8.35 -9.35
N SER A 58 4.97 -8.93 -10.38
CA SER A 58 6.43 -9.08 -10.47
C SER A 58 7.17 -7.75 -10.40
N ASP A 59 6.61 -6.67 -10.96
CA ASP A 59 7.24 -5.35 -10.94
C ASP A 59 7.29 -4.80 -9.52
N PHE A 60 6.22 -5.01 -8.74
CA PHE A 60 6.17 -4.64 -7.33
C PHE A 60 7.14 -5.48 -6.49
N GLN A 61 7.18 -6.80 -6.70
CA GLN A 61 8.13 -7.66 -6.00
C GLN A 61 9.58 -7.23 -6.25
N GLN A 62 9.94 -6.90 -7.50
CA GLN A 62 11.27 -6.41 -7.83
C GLN A 62 11.56 -5.06 -7.17
N ALA A 63 10.62 -4.11 -7.24
CA ALA A 63 10.78 -2.80 -6.61
C ALA A 63 10.92 -2.90 -5.07
N LEU A 64 10.22 -3.84 -4.43
CA LEU A 64 10.36 -4.10 -2.99
C LEU A 64 11.74 -4.65 -2.65
N ILE A 65 12.24 -5.61 -3.42
CA ILE A 65 13.60 -6.14 -3.26
C ILE A 65 14.63 -5.01 -3.42
N ASP A 66 14.48 -4.18 -4.45
CA ASP A 66 15.39 -3.06 -4.70
C ASP A 66 15.35 -2.03 -3.55
N SER A 67 14.16 -1.73 -3.01
CA SER A 67 14.00 -0.83 -1.86
C SER A 67 14.69 -1.35 -0.60
N ILE A 68 14.49 -2.64 -0.29
CA ILE A 68 15.12 -3.30 0.86
C ILE A 68 16.64 -3.31 0.71
N LYS A 69 17.16 -3.72 -0.45
CA LYS A 69 18.61 -3.74 -0.69
C LYS A 69 19.25 -2.36 -0.57
N GLY A 70 18.60 -1.34 -1.14
CA GLY A 70 19.07 0.04 -1.02
C GLY A 70 19.15 0.50 0.44
N TRP A 71 18.18 0.10 1.27
CA TRP A 71 18.26 0.34 2.71
C TRP A 71 19.41 -0.43 3.35
N GLU A 72 19.55 -1.74 3.11
CA GLU A 72 20.60 -2.57 3.73
C GLU A 72 22.01 -2.01 3.44
N GLU A 73 22.24 -1.58 2.19
CA GLU A 73 23.49 -0.95 1.76
C GLU A 73 23.73 0.40 2.47
N SER A 74 22.69 1.20 2.64
CA SER A 74 22.79 2.53 3.27
C SER A 74 22.86 2.46 4.81
N ALA A 75 22.09 1.58 5.44
CA ALA A 75 22.01 1.39 6.88
C ALA A 75 23.33 0.84 7.45
N GLY A 76 24.04 0.01 6.69
CA GLY A 76 25.41 -0.39 7.04
C GLY A 76 26.41 0.78 7.06
N ALA A 77 26.15 1.84 6.28
CA ALA A 77 26.97 3.04 6.24
C ALA A 77 26.56 4.10 7.28
N THR A 78 25.27 4.20 7.61
CA THR A 78 24.73 5.22 8.52
C THR A 78 24.49 4.70 9.95
N GLY A 79 24.46 3.38 10.15
CA GLY A 79 24.12 2.75 11.43
C GLY A 79 22.66 2.94 11.85
N ASP A 80 21.76 3.20 10.90
CA ASP A 80 20.34 3.46 11.18
C ASP A 80 19.60 2.19 11.64
N PRO A 81 19.06 2.15 12.87
CA PRO A 81 18.31 1.00 13.36
C PRO A 81 16.83 1.02 12.96
N SER A 82 16.35 2.08 12.30
CA SER A 82 14.94 2.20 11.92
C SER A 82 14.63 1.39 10.66
N TRP A 83 14.19 0.14 10.89
CA TRP A 83 13.70 -0.76 9.86
C TRP A 83 12.18 -0.83 9.90
N SER A 84 11.51 -0.50 8.80
CA SER A 84 10.06 -0.61 8.66
C SER A 84 9.69 -1.31 7.36
N TYR A 85 9.19 -2.54 7.48
CA TYR A 85 8.83 -3.37 6.33
C TYR A 85 7.74 -2.72 5.46
N TYR A 86 6.72 -2.11 6.07
CA TYR A 86 5.63 -1.48 5.32
C TYR A 86 6.01 -0.10 4.75
N GLU A 87 7.07 0.55 5.23
CA GLU A 87 7.61 1.74 4.55
C GLU A 87 8.27 1.34 3.24
N HIS A 88 9.01 0.22 3.20
CA HIS A 88 9.54 -0.32 1.94
C HIS A 88 8.43 -0.70 0.95
N TRP A 89 7.27 -1.12 1.44
CA TRP A 89 6.09 -1.36 0.59
C TRP A 89 5.57 -0.07 -0.07
N VAL A 90 5.47 1.02 0.69
CA VAL A 90 5.04 2.31 0.15
C VAL A 90 6.06 2.83 -0.85
N ASN A 91 7.35 2.76 -0.54
CA ASN A 91 8.44 3.16 -1.44
C ASN A 91 8.43 2.35 -2.75
N ALA A 92 8.22 1.04 -2.66
CA ALA A 92 8.11 0.18 -3.83
C ALA A 92 6.88 0.52 -4.70
N LEU A 93 5.73 0.80 -4.07
CA LEU A 93 4.52 1.20 -4.77
C LEU A 93 4.72 2.51 -5.53
N GLU A 94 5.29 3.53 -4.88
CA GLU A 94 5.59 4.82 -5.50
C GLU A 94 6.52 4.65 -6.71
N ALA A 95 7.59 3.87 -6.56
CA ALA A 95 8.53 3.60 -7.65
C ALA A 95 7.87 2.89 -8.85
N VAL A 96 6.97 1.93 -8.60
CA VAL A 96 6.25 1.24 -9.68
C VAL A 96 5.27 2.18 -10.38
N LEU A 97 4.53 3.00 -9.63
CA LEU A 97 3.56 3.93 -10.20
C LEU A 97 4.23 5.07 -10.97
N ASP A 98 5.38 5.56 -10.51
CA ASP A 98 6.22 6.55 -11.21
C ASP A 98 6.74 5.99 -12.55
N ARG A 99 7.33 4.79 -12.54
CA ARG A 99 7.80 4.10 -13.77
C ARG A 99 6.68 3.89 -14.80
N ARG A 100 5.43 3.80 -14.33
CA ARG A 100 4.23 3.64 -15.17
C ARG A 100 3.61 4.99 -15.58
N GLY A 101 4.13 6.11 -15.09
CA GLY A 101 3.60 7.45 -15.33
C GLY A 101 2.24 7.71 -14.67
N ALA A 102 1.86 6.89 -13.69
CA ALA A 102 0.58 7.01 -12.99
C ALA A 102 0.63 8.05 -11.87
N VAL A 103 1.83 8.32 -11.34
CA VAL A 103 2.08 9.24 -10.24
C VAL A 103 3.35 10.02 -10.53
N ASP A 104 3.37 11.30 -10.18
CA ASP A 104 4.57 12.13 -10.16
C ASP A 104 5.11 12.20 -8.72
N PRO A 105 6.34 11.75 -8.44
CA PRO A 105 6.95 11.81 -7.11
C PRO A 105 6.93 13.20 -6.49
N ALA A 106 7.11 14.26 -7.31
CA ALA A 106 7.08 15.63 -6.81
C ALA A 106 5.68 16.06 -6.34
N ALA A 107 4.64 15.55 -7.01
CA ALA A 107 3.25 15.80 -6.64
C ALA A 107 2.87 15.05 -5.35
N VAL A 108 3.37 13.83 -5.16
CA VAL A 108 3.20 13.06 -3.92
C VAL A 108 3.84 13.80 -2.76
N GLU A 109 5.10 14.22 -2.91
CA GLU A 109 5.84 14.95 -1.89
C GLU A 109 5.15 16.28 -1.51
N LEU A 110 4.63 17.01 -2.50
CA LEU A 110 3.83 18.21 -2.24
C LEU A 110 2.59 17.88 -1.42
N ARG A 111 1.87 16.82 -1.78
CA ARG A 111 0.64 16.43 -1.09
C ARG A 111 0.92 15.94 0.33
N THR A 112 2.00 15.20 0.54
CA THR A 112 2.46 14.76 1.87
C THR A 112 2.70 15.97 2.77
N ARG A 113 3.44 16.98 2.27
CA ARG A 113 3.67 18.23 3.02
C ARG A 113 2.38 18.97 3.36
N GLU A 114 1.42 19.04 2.44
CA GLU A 114 0.11 19.66 2.70
C GLU A 114 -0.67 18.92 3.80
N VAL A 115 -0.67 17.59 3.78
CA VAL A 115 -1.34 16.76 4.79
C VAL A 115 -0.68 16.93 6.16
N LEU A 116 0.65 16.96 6.22
CA LEU A 116 1.40 17.16 7.47
C LEU A 116 1.26 18.58 8.03
N ALA A 117 1.05 19.59 7.17
CA ALA A 117 0.85 20.98 7.59
C ALA A 117 -0.56 21.25 8.14
N ALA A 118 -1.54 20.40 7.83
CA ALA A 118 -2.89 20.53 8.36
C ALA A 118 -2.92 20.10 9.85
N PRO A 119 -3.55 20.88 10.76
CA PRO A 119 -3.69 20.47 12.15
C PRO A 119 -4.43 19.13 12.23
N PRO A 120 -4.01 18.21 13.12
CA PRO A 120 -4.59 16.87 13.18
C PRO A 120 -6.10 16.95 13.40
N SER A 121 -6.86 16.64 12.35
CA SER A 121 -8.31 16.62 12.41
C SER A 121 -8.77 15.52 13.39
N ARG A 122 -9.79 15.83 14.20
CA ARG A 122 -10.27 15.04 15.35
C ARG A 122 -10.85 13.65 15.00
N ASN A 123 -10.78 13.23 13.73
CA ASN A 123 -11.30 11.97 13.20
C ASN A 123 -10.19 10.96 12.80
N HIS A 124 -8.94 11.19 13.20
CA HIS A 124 -7.79 10.51 12.58
C HIS A 124 -7.57 9.03 12.92
N HIS A 125 -8.14 8.45 13.98
CA HIS A 125 -7.85 7.06 14.32
C HIS A 125 -9.02 6.38 15.03
N ASP A 126 -10.07 6.04 14.29
CA ASP A 126 -10.82 4.83 14.63
C ASP A 126 -10.37 3.74 13.64
N PRO A 127 -9.70 2.66 14.09
CA PRO A 127 -9.21 1.62 13.20
C PRO A 127 -10.38 0.91 12.54
N HIS A 128 -10.71 1.34 11.32
CA HIS A 128 -11.58 0.59 10.43
C HIS A 128 -10.76 -0.48 9.74
N TYR A 129 -10.89 -1.73 10.21
CA TYR A 129 -10.28 -2.92 9.59
C TYR A 129 -11.02 -3.39 8.32
N GLU A 130 -12.04 -2.63 7.89
CA GLU A 130 -12.68 -2.85 6.61
C GLU A 130 -11.81 -2.24 5.49
N PRO A 131 -11.53 -2.97 4.39
CA PRO A 131 -10.70 -2.46 3.30
C PRO A 131 -11.33 -1.19 2.70
N VAL A 132 -10.54 -0.13 2.61
CA VAL A 132 -10.96 1.15 2.01
C VAL A 132 -11.12 0.95 0.50
N ALA A 133 -12.36 1.04 0.01
CA ALA A 133 -12.63 1.07 -1.41
C ALA A 133 -12.10 2.38 -2.00
N VAL A 134 -11.04 2.29 -2.81
CA VAL A 134 -10.62 3.37 -3.70
C VAL A 134 -11.72 3.58 -4.75
N HIS A 135 -12.37 4.74 -4.70
CA HIS A 135 -13.33 5.12 -5.74
C HIS A 135 -12.60 5.19 -7.09
N ALA A 136 -13.11 4.45 -8.09
CA ALA A 136 -12.64 4.57 -9.46
C ALA A 136 -12.80 6.03 -9.90
N ALA A 137 -11.70 6.67 -10.31
CA ALA A 137 -11.71 8.02 -10.83
C ALA A 137 -12.68 8.10 -12.03
N VAL A 138 -13.71 8.91 -11.89
CA VAL A 138 -14.60 9.26 -13.00
C VAL A 138 -13.76 9.97 -14.06
N ARG A 139 -13.49 9.29 -15.19
CA ARG A 139 -13.00 9.95 -16.39
C ARG A 139 -14.17 10.71 -17.01
N SER A 140 -14.08 12.04 -17.02
CA SER A 140 -14.96 12.92 -17.81
C SER A 140 -14.43 13.05 -19.23
#